data_AF-P84016-F1
#
_entry.id   AF-P84016-F1
#
_cell.length_a   1.000
_cell.length_b   1.000
_cell.length_c   1.000
_cell.angle_alpha   90.00
_cell.angle_beta   90.00
_cell.angle_gamma   90.00
#
_symmetry.space_group_name_H-M   'P 1'
#
loop_
_entity.id
_entity.type
_entity.pdbx_description
1 polymer ?
#
loop_
_entity_poly.entity_id
_entity_poly.type
_entity_poly.pdbx_seq_one_letter_code
_entity_poly.pdbx_strand_id
1 'polypeptide(L)' 'AFCRFNGQQCTSDGQCCNGRCINAFQGRICIG' A
#
# COMPACT_ATOMS: atom_id res chain seq x y z
N ALA A 1 13.33 6.12 -3.91
CA ALA A 1 12.11 5.34 -4.20
C ALA A 1 11.00 5.90 -3.33
N PHE A 2 9.98 6.54 -3.92
CA PHE A 2 8.83 7.02 -3.15
C PHE A 2 7.98 5.80 -2.79
N CYS A 3 8.24 5.21 -1.63
CA CYS A 3 7.37 4.18 -1.09
C CYS A 3 6.13 4.87 -0.46
N ARG A 4 5.07 4.09 -0.26
CA ARG A 4 3.76 4.54 0.19
C ARG A 4 3.51 4.07 1.62
N PHE A 5 2.98 4.95 2.45
CA PHE A 5 2.67 4.72 3.84
C PHE A 5 1.31 4.05 4.03
N ASN A 6 1.05 3.56 5.23
CA ASN A 6 -0.20 2.91 5.58
C ASN A 6 -1.42 3.80 5.24
N GLY A 7 -2.43 3.21 4.58
CA GLY A 7 -3.62 3.91 4.12
C GLY A 7 -3.48 4.59 2.75
N GLN A 8 -2.27 4.75 2.21
CA GLN A 8 -2.10 5.24 0.85
C GLN A 8 -2.43 4.15 -0.16
N GLN A 9 -3.06 4.54 -1.27
CA GLN A 9 -3.35 3.59 -2.35
C GLN A 9 -2.08 2.95 -2.87
N CYS A 10 -2.14 1.75 -3.41
CA CYS A 10 -1.01 1.05 -4.02
C CYS A 10 -1.52 0.10 -5.10
N THR A 11 -0.64 -0.37 -5.97
CA THR A 11 -0.92 -1.37 -7.00
C THR A 11 -0.10 -2.65 -6.82
N SER A 12 0.99 -2.60 -6.04
CA SER A 12 1.84 -3.74 -5.73
C SER A 12 2.51 -3.59 -4.36
N ASP A 13 2.90 -4.72 -3.74
CA ASP A 13 3.48 -4.75 -2.39
C ASP A 13 4.79 -3.96 -2.29
N GLY A 14 5.62 -3.97 -3.34
CA GLY A 14 6.89 -3.23 -3.39
C GLY A 14 6.73 -1.71 -3.42
N GLN A 15 5.50 -1.20 -3.56
CA GLN A 15 5.23 0.22 -3.39
C GLN A 15 5.11 0.62 -1.93
N CYS A 16 4.83 -0.29 -1.01
CA CYS A 16 4.61 0.04 0.39
C CYS A 16 5.93 0.17 1.14
N CYS A 17 6.10 1.22 1.93
CA CYS A 17 7.30 1.41 2.76
C CYS A 17 7.43 0.31 3.82
N ASN A 18 6.28 -0.18 4.28
CA ASN A 18 6.16 -1.27 5.23
C ASN A 18 4.86 -2.04 4.91
N GLY A 19 4.88 -3.36 5.15
CA GLY A 19 3.72 -4.22 4.95
C GLY A 19 3.45 -4.62 3.51
N ARG A 20 2.17 -4.79 3.18
CA ARG A 20 1.66 -5.29 1.90
C ARG A 20 0.59 -4.38 1.33
N CYS A 21 0.43 -4.46 0.02
CA CYS A 21 -0.59 -3.76 -0.73
C CYS A 21 -1.87 -4.60 -0.80
N ILE A 22 -2.77 -4.38 0.15
CA ILE A 22 -4.00 -5.16 0.31
C ILE A 22 -5.20 -4.48 -0.34
N ASN A 23 -6.22 -5.25 -0.74
CA ASN A 23 -7.50 -4.69 -1.12
C ASN A 23 -8.23 -4.15 0.12
N ALA A 24 -8.52 -2.86 0.13
CA ALA A 24 -9.44 -2.21 1.04
C ALA A 24 -10.69 -1.69 0.30
N PHE A 25 -11.62 -1.12 1.05
CA PHE A 25 -12.92 -0.69 0.53
C PHE A 25 -12.81 0.37 -0.59
N GLN A 26 -11.80 1.23 -0.56
CA GLN A 26 -11.53 2.28 -1.58
C GLN A 26 -10.47 1.87 -2.62
N GLY A 27 -10.25 0.57 -2.79
CA GLY A 27 -9.19 0.03 -3.64
C GLY A 27 -8.02 -0.50 -2.84
N ARG A 28 -6.88 -0.71 -3.50
CA ARG A 28 -5.71 -1.30 -2.86
C ARG A 28 -4.95 -0.26 -2.06
N ILE A 29 -4.66 -0.53 -0.79
CA ILE A 29 -3.90 0.35 0.11
C ILE A 29 -2.74 -0.39 0.76
N CYS A 30 -1.69 0.35 1.10
CA CYS A 30 -0.60 -0.17 1.91
C CYS A 30 -1.06 -0.37 3.35
N ILE A 31 -0.76 -1.54 3.91
CA ILE A 31 -0.92 -1.84 5.32
C ILE A 31 0.21 -2.74 5.79
N GLY A 32 0.87 -2.37 6.88
CA GLY A 32 1.90 -3.14 7.59
C GLY A 32 1.71 -3.03 9.08
#